data_AF-A0A6C0IXK2-F1
#
_entry.id   AF-A0A6C0IXK2-F1
#
_cell.length_a   1.000
_cell.length_b   1.000
_cell.length_c   1.000
_cell.angle_alpha   90.00
_cell.angle_beta   90.00
_cell.angle_gamma   90.00
#
_symmetry.space_group_name_H-M   'P 1'
#
loop_
_entity.id
_entity.type
_entity.pdbx_description
1 polymer ?
#
loop_
_entity_poly.entity_id
_entity_poly.type
_entity_poly.pdbx_seq_one_letter_code
_entity_poly.pdbx_strand_id
1 'polypeptide(L)'
;MSCTRNCTRLVQGIKDNKYLIFIVHMPTTTYKKPRVCECTYTTSDGGNWSKHKRLCKLVKSDKDARIASLEQQLVAKDQQMKEQLEAKDRQIEELIKVAKKPRVVNNTTNKYVVEQNVNLYGEESIDHISPEQIQALLADPANAVPQFIKLKRRAPGGVNQNLRVPNQKRAIYQVVVSGDGDEKEWENKAKGDILEELYDVNSGHLEAEADEETRIGSKFLDHQERVKSSAGGEDGGRKYKEQLDKIHCVVSL
;
A
#
# COMPACT_ATOMS: atom_id res chain seq x y z
N MET A 1 -19.97 42.43 29.00
CA MET A 1 -20.59 41.63 30.09
C MET A 1 -19.64 40.48 30.38
N SER A 2 -19.03 40.24 31.54
CA SER A 2 -19.09 40.84 32.87
C SER A 2 -17.84 40.41 33.65
N CYS A 3 -17.45 41.23 34.63
CA CYS A 3 -16.42 41.06 35.66
C CYS A 3 -16.66 39.77 36.50
N THR A 4 -15.70 39.13 37.18
CA THR A 4 -15.18 39.52 38.53
C THR A 4 -14.01 38.61 38.95
N ARG A 5 -12.83 39.16 39.31
CA ARG A 5 -12.25 39.26 40.67
C ARG A 5 -12.64 38.16 41.66
N ASN A 6 -11.65 37.40 42.14
CA ASN A 6 -11.74 36.65 43.39
C ASN A 6 -10.65 37.13 44.35
N CYS A 7 -11.10 37.75 45.44
CA CYS A 7 -10.32 38.30 46.53
C CYS A 7 -10.86 37.61 47.79
N THR A 8 -10.13 36.67 48.35
CA THR A 8 -10.49 36.01 49.61
C THR A 8 -9.61 36.53 50.73
N ARG A 9 -10.26 37.32 51.58
CA ARG A 9 -9.83 37.81 52.88
C ARG A 9 -10.13 36.71 53.90
N LEU A 10 -9.18 36.35 54.74
CA LEU A 10 -9.43 35.62 55.99
C LEU A 10 -8.75 36.37 57.13
N VAL A 11 -9.43 36.35 58.26
CA VAL A 11 -9.55 37.43 59.22
C VAL A 11 -9.12 36.92 60.60
N GLN A 12 -8.31 37.74 61.27
CA GLN A 12 -8.14 37.97 62.72
C GLN A 12 -7.73 36.86 63.70
N GLY A 13 -6.86 37.26 64.64
CA GLY A 13 -6.61 36.52 65.88
C GLY A 13 -5.45 37.03 66.75
N ILE A 14 -5.52 38.29 67.23
CA ILE A 14 -5.12 38.82 68.56
C ILE A 14 -3.88 38.21 69.26
N LYS A 15 -2.90 39.06 69.62
CA LYS A 15 -2.46 39.28 71.03
C LYS A 15 -1.33 40.30 71.12
N ASP A 16 -1.48 41.15 72.11
CA ASP A 16 -0.60 42.22 72.53
C ASP A 16 0.86 41.79 72.62
N ASN A 17 1.76 42.58 72.03
CA ASN A 17 3.12 42.64 72.55
C ASN A 17 3.74 44.02 72.34
N LYS A 18 3.98 44.69 73.46
CA LYS A 18 4.77 45.91 73.58
C LYS A 18 6.16 45.66 73.00
N TYR A 19 6.49 46.25 71.86
CA TYR A 19 7.89 46.44 71.49
C TYR A 19 8.12 47.81 70.86
N LEU A 20 9.12 48.47 71.44
CA LEU A 20 9.69 49.76 71.12
C LEU A 20 9.71 50.09 69.63
N ILE A 21 9.36 51.33 69.31
CA ILE A 21 9.73 51.98 68.06
C ILE A 21 11.25 52.15 68.07
N PHE A 22 11.97 51.16 67.53
CA PHE A 22 13.34 51.37 67.09
C PHE A 22 13.29 52.23 65.83
N ILE A 23 13.58 53.52 65.98
CA ILE A 23 14.03 54.34 64.86
C ILE A 23 15.41 53.78 64.48
N VAL A 24 15.41 52.79 63.60
CA VAL A 24 16.63 52.34 62.95
C VAL A 24 17.01 53.48 62.01
N HIS A 25 17.97 54.28 62.45
CA HIS A 25 18.73 55.17 61.59
C HIS A 25 19.26 54.31 60.43
N MET A 26 18.62 54.38 59.27
CA MET A 26 19.14 53.73 58.07
C MET A 26 20.50 54.39 57.77
N PRO A 27 21.59 53.62 57.73
CA PRO A 27 22.88 54.17 57.36
C PRO A 27 22.75 54.78 55.97
N THR A 28 23.17 56.05 55.91
CA THR A 28 23.32 56.83 54.69
C THR A 28 23.93 55.96 53.60
N THR A 29 23.21 55.93 52.49
CA THR A 29 23.53 55.19 51.28
C THR A 29 25.02 55.35 50.95
N THR A 30 25.80 54.28 51.16
CA THR A 30 27.16 54.18 50.64
C THR A 30 27.08 54.48 49.15
N TYR A 31 27.68 55.59 48.71
CA TYR A 31 27.73 56.05 47.33
C TYR A 31 28.11 54.87 46.43
N LYS A 32 27.14 54.33 45.69
CA LYS A 32 27.41 53.27 44.71
C LYS A 32 28.23 53.92 43.60
N LYS A 33 29.46 53.44 43.40
CA LYS A 33 30.32 53.88 42.30
C LYS A 33 29.50 53.87 41.01
N PRO A 34 29.49 54.98 40.24
CA PRO A 34 28.72 55.05 39.01
C PRO A 34 29.16 53.94 38.06
N ARG A 35 28.19 53.26 37.46
CA ARG A 35 28.43 52.21 36.46
C ARG A 35 28.57 52.87 35.11
N VAL A 36 29.60 52.48 34.36
CA VAL A 36 29.92 53.02 33.04
C VAL A 36 29.67 51.94 32.00
N CYS A 37 28.89 52.27 30.98
CA CYS A 37 28.62 51.43 29.83
C CYS A 37 29.69 51.65 28.76
N GLU A 38 29.91 50.65 27.91
CA GLU A 38 30.83 50.75 26.76
C GLU A 38 30.41 51.85 25.77
N CYS A 39 29.14 52.26 25.77
CA CYS A 39 28.68 53.43 25.02
C CYS A 39 28.95 54.78 25.71
N THR A 40 29.78 54.80 26.76
CA THR A 40 30.12 55.95 27.64
C THR A 40 28.99 56.45 28.56
N TYR A 41 27.80 55.84 28.51
CA TYR A 41 26.70 56.19 29.42
C TYR A 41 27.05 55.83 30.87
N THR A 42 26.93 56.81 31.76
CA THR A 42 27.32 56.68 33.17
C THR A 42 26.15 57.02 34.07
N THR A 43 25.80 56.12 34.99
CA THR A 43 24.76 56.39 35.99
C THR A 43 25.05 55.68 37.30
N SER A 44 24.69 56.32 38.40
CA SER A 44 24.72 55.77 39.75
C SER A 44 23.41 55.05 40.12
N ASP A 45 22.34 55.23 39.33
CA ASP A 45 21.04 54.58 39.55
C ASP A 45 20.99 53.19 38.89
N GLY A 46 20.70 52.16 39.69
CA GLY A 46 20.67 50.77 39.23
C GLY A 46 19.51 50.46 38.26
N GLY A 47 18.38 51.17 38.39
CA GLY A 47 17.23 51.02 37.51
C GLY A 47 17.51 51.58 36.12
N ASN A 48 18.07 52.79 36.06
CA ASN A 48 18.49 53.43 34.82
C ASN A 48 19.62 52.65 34.14
N TRP A 49 20.57 52.11 34.91
CA TRP A 49 21.60 51.22 34.39
C TRP A 49 21.02 49.98 33.70
N SER A 50 20.05 49.32 34.34
CA SER A 50 19.43 48.10 33.80
C SER A 50 18.58 48.38 32.56
N LYS A 51 17.84 49.50 32.54
CA LYS A 51 17.08 49.95 31.37
C LYS A 51 18.02 50.29 30.20
N HIS A 52 19.09 51.02 30.49
CA HIS A 52 20.10 51.38 29.51
C HIS A 52 20.79 50.14 28.94
N LYS A 53 21.28 49.21 29.77
CA LYS A 53 21.95 47.98 29.32
C LYS A 53 21.08 47.14 28.38
N ARG A 54 19.76 47.11 28.58
CA ARG A 54 18.82 46.39 27.72
C ARG A 54 18.60 47.04 26.35
N LEU A 55 18.76 48.37 26.26
CA LEU A 55 18.50 49.15 25.05
C LEU A 55 19.78 49.62 24.35
N CYS A 56 20.93 49.45 25.00
CA CYS A 56 22.20 49.92 24.48
C CYS A 56 22.62 49.06 23.27
N LYS A 57 22.66 49.70 22.10
CA LYS A 57 23.04 49.06 20.83
C LYS A 57 24.47 48.52 20.79
N LEU A 58 25.35 49.03 21.66
CA LEU A 58 26.75 48.60 21.75
C LEU A 58 26.93 47.37 22.64
N VAL A 59 26.01 47.14 23.59
CA VAL A 59 26.00 45.91 24.40
C VAL A 59 25.20 44.88 23.64
N LYS A 60 25.88 44.10 22.77
CA LYS A 60 25.27 42.93 22.12
C LYS A 60 24.69 42.04 23.21
N SER A 61 23.39 41.80 23.15
CA SER A 61 22.73 40.92 24.10
C SER A 61 23.07 39.47 23.76
N ASP A 62 23.04 38.56 24.73
CA ASP A 62 23.17 37.11 24.48
C ASP A 62 22.17 36.59 23.43
N LYS A 63 21.05 37.33 23.24
CA LYS A 63 20.05 37.05 22.20
C LYS A 63 20.58 37.34 20.80
N ASP A 64 21.38 38.39 20.61
CA ASP A 64 21.94 38.75 19.30
C ASP A 64 22.99 37.72 18.86
N ALA A 65 23.80 37.22 19.80
CA ALA A 65 24.74 36.12 19.54
C ALA A 65 23.99 34.82 19.20
N ARG A 66 22.86 34.55 19.87
CA ARG A 66 22.02 33.38 19.59
C ARG A 66 21.32 33.48 18.23
N ILE A 67 20.86 34.67 17.83
CA ILE A 67 20.25 34.92 16.52
C ILE A 67 21.28 34.67 15.41
N ALA A 68 22.49 35.24 15.53
CA ALA A 68 23.56 35.03 14.55
C ALA A 68 23.95 33.54 14.42
N SER A 69 23.96 32.79 15.52
CA SER A 69 24.22 31.34 15.50
C SER A 69 23.11 30.55 14.80
N LEU A 70 21.84 30.93 14.99
CA LEU A 70 20.71 30.29 14.32
C LEU A 70 20.66 30.60 12.83
N GLU A 71 20.98 31.83 12.44
CA GLU A 71 21.08 32.23 11.02
C GLU A 71 22.17 31.43 10.30
N GLN A 72 23.34 31.25 10.93
CA GLN A 72 24.40 30.41 10.38
C GLN A 72 23.96 28.94 10.21
N GLN A 73 23.20 28.39 11.16
CA GLN A 73 22.68 27.02 11.06
C GLN A 73 21.64 26.87 9.95
N LEU A 74 20.80 27.87 9.73
CA LEU A 74 19.82 27.87 8.64
C LEU A 74 20.52 27.89 7.28
N VAL A 75 21.50 28.77 7.10
CA VAL A 75 22.29 28.84 5.86
C VAL A 75 23.00 27.51 5.58
N ALA A 76 23.58 26.89 6.61
CA ALA A 76 24.24 25.58 6.47
C ALA A 76 23.25 24.47 6.08
N LYS A 77 22.04 24.46 6.65
CA LYS A 77 21.00 23.48 6.30
C LYS A 77 20.41 23.71 4.92
N ASP A 78 20.20 24.96 4.52
CA ASP A 78 19.72 25.29 3.18
C ASP A 78 20.71 24.87 2.12
N GLN A 79 22.01 25.09 2.36
CA GLN A 79 23.07 24.62 1.48
C GLN A 79 23.09 23.08 1.39
N GLN A 80 22.96 22.39 2.52
CA GLN A 80 22.89 20.92 2.56
C GLN A 80 21.66 20.38 1.81
N MET A 81 20.49 21.00 1.97
CA MET A 81 19.27 20.61 1.26
C MET A 81 19.39 20.85 -0.24
N LYS A 82 20.00 21.96 -0.65
CA LYS A 82 20.26 22.27 -2.05
C LYS A 82 21.17 21.23 -2.70
N GLU A 83 22.26 20.83 -2.03
CA GLU A 83 23.16 19.78 -2.51
C GLU A 83 22.45 18.41 -2.63
N GLN A 84 21.56 18.09 -1.69
CA GLN A 84 20.75 16.86 -1.77
C GLN A 84 19.75 16.87 -2.93
N LEU A 85 19.12 18.02 -3.19
CA LEU A 85 18.22 18.18 -4.34
C LEU A 85 19.01 18.04 -5.65
N GLU A 86 20.15 18.71 -5.79
CA GLU A 86 21.01 18.59 -6.97
C GLU A 86 21.57 17.17 -7.16
N ALA A 87 21.81 16.42 -6.09
CA ALA A 87 22.21 15.01 -6.18
C ALA A 87 21.05 14.12 -6.66
N LYS A 88 19.83 14.35 -6.18
CA LYS A 88 18.64 13.61 -6.62
C LYS A 88 18.25 13.96 -8.06
N ASP A 89 18.34 15.22 -8.45
CA ASP A 89 18.06 15.64 -9.83
C ASP A 89 19.05 14.99 -10.82
N ARG A 90 20.33 14.88 -10.45
CA ARG A 90 21.32 14.12 -11.22
C ARG A 90 20.97 12.63 -11.36
N GLN A 91 20.48 11.99 -10.29
CA GLN A 91 20.00 10.60 -10.35
C GLN A 91 18.79 10.45 -11.27
N ILE A 92 17.85 11.40 -11.22
CA ILE A 92 16.67 11.42 -12.11
C ILE A 92 17.10 11.58 -13.57
N GLU A 93 18.02 12.50 -13.86
CA GLU A 93 18.55 12.68 -15.22
C GLU A 93 19.25 11.42 -15.75
N GLU A 94 20.01 10.72 -14.89
CA GLU A 94 20.68 9.48 -15.26
C GLU A 94 19.67 8.35 -15.54
N LEU A 95 18.62 8.21 -14.72
CA LEU A 95 17.53 7.28 -14.97
C LEU A 95 16.78 7.59 -16.27
N ILE A 96 16.54 8.87 -16.57
CA ILE A 96 15.93 9.31 -17.83
C ILE A 96 16.83 8.99 -19.02
N LYS A 97 18.16 9.17 -18.91
CA LYS A 97 19.11 8.79 -19.96
C LYS A 97 19.17 7.28 -20.19
N VAL A 98 19.09 6.48 -19.13
CA VAL A 98 19.00 5.01 -19.24
C VAL A 98 17.67 4.59 -19.89
N ALA A 99 16.56 5.24 -19.54
CA ALA A 99 15.24 4.97 -20.11
C ALA A 99 15.11 5.42 -21.58
N LYS A 100 15.80 6.50 -21.99
CA LYS A 100 15.78 7.03 -23.37
C LYS A 100 16.79 6.38 -24.30
N LYS A 101 17.72 5.55 -23.81
CA LYS A 101 18.54 4.71 -24.70
C LYS A 101 17.58 3.76 -25.42
N PRO A 102 17.54 3.73 -26.76
CA PRO A 102 16.74 2.75 -27.47
C PRO A 102 17.26 1.38 -27.07
N ARG A 103 16.47 0.70 -26.23
CA ARG A 103 16.72 -0.68 -25.88
C ARG A 103 16.67 -1.42 -27.21
N VAL A 104 17.77 -2.03 -27.63
CA VAL A 104 17.69 -3.13 -28.59
C VAL A 104 16.97 -4.24 -27.84
N VAL A 105 15.65 -4.15 -27.86
CA VAL A 105 14.79 -5.24 -27.46
C VAL A 105 15.01 -6.25 -28.57
N ASN A 106 15.82 -7.27 -28.30
CA ASN A 106 15.60 -8.53 -28.96
C ASN A 106 14.19 -8.94 -28.52
N ASN A 107 13.19 -8.49 -29.29
CA ASN A 107 11.92 -9.16 -29.34
C ASN A 107 12.26 -10.54 -29.88
N THR A 108 12.58 -11.46 -28.96
CA THR A 108 12.22 -12.84 -29.18
C THR A 108 10.73 -12.77 -29.42
N THR A 109 10.37 -12.82 -30.70
CA THR A 109 9.01 -12.93 -31.17
C THR A 109 8.40 -14.05 -30.34
N ASN A 110 7.58 -13.69 -29.34
CA ASN A 110 6.53 -14.58 -28.88
C ASN A 110 5.61 -14.72 -30.10
N LYS A 111 6.00 -15.63 -31.01
CA LYS A 111 5.08 -16.30 -31.91
C LYS A 111 3.94 -16.77 -30.99
N TYR A 112 2.71 -16.59 -31.44
CA TYR A 112 1.46 -16.83 -30.70
C TYR A 112 0.94 -15.66 -29.86
N VAL A 113 0.81 -14.47 -30.48
CA VAL A 113 -0.44 -13.71 -30.30
C VAL A 113 -1.43 -14.37 -31.24
N VAL A 114 -2.26 -15.26 -30.71
CA VAL A 114 -3.43 -15.70 -31.46
C VAL A 114 -4.62 -14.92 -30.92
N GLU A 115 -5.05 -13.93 -31.71
CA GLU A 115 -6.39 -13.38 -31.63
C GLU A 115 -7.36 -14.54 -31.86
N GLN A 116 -8.10 -14.94 -30.84
CA GLN A 116 -9.05 -16.05 -30.94
C GLN A 116 -10.39 -15.66 -30.30
N ASN A 117 -11.47 -15.91 -31.04
CA ASN A 117 -12.89 -15.88 -30.62
C ASN A 117 -13.16 -17.19 -29.81
N VAL A 118 -14.12 -17.37 -28.89
CA VAL A 118 -15.57 -17.02 -28.86
C VAL A 118 -16.17 -17.36 -27.45
N ASN A 119 -16.91 -16.50 -26.76
CA ASN A 119 -17.92 -16.81 -25.69
C ASN A 119 -17.62 -17.80 -24.52
N LEU A 120 -17.86 -17.35 -23.29
CA LEU A 120 -18.09 -18.23 -22.12
C LEU A 120 -19.36 -19.07 -22.16
N TYR A 121 -20.27 -18.78 -23.08
CA TYR A 121 -21.60 -19.35 -23.11
C TYR A 121 -21.89 -19.96 -24.49
N GLY A 122 -22.02 -21.30 -24.51
CA GLY A 122 -22.91 -21.97 -25.45
C GLY A 122 -22.31 -22.68 -26.66
N GLU A 123 -21.08 -22.40 -27.09
CA GLU A 123 -20.54 -22.98 -28.34
C GLU A 123 -19.08 -23.46 -28.26
N GLU A 124 -18.62 -23.99 -27.11
CA GLU A 124 -17.36 -24.72 -27.09
C GLU A 124 -17.52 -26.07 -27.82
N SER A 125 -16.83 -26.26 -28.95
CA SER A 125 -16.84 -27.57 -29.62
C SER A 125 -16.05 -28.58 -28.79
N ILE A 126 -16.70 -29.69 -28.45
CA ILE A 126 -16.13 -30.87 -27.80
C ILE A 126 -15.91 -31.98 -28.84
N ASP A 127 -16.31 -31.76 -30.10
CA ASP A 127 -16.38 -32.78 -31.16
C ASP A 127 -14.99 -33.36 -31.52
N HIS A 128 -13.92 -32.63 -31.20
CA HIS A 128 -12.54 -33.10 -31.40
C HIS A 128 -12.02 -34.00 -30.28
N ILE A 129 -12.77 -34.16 -29.18
CA ILE A 129 -12.40 -35.01 -28.06
C ILE A 129 -13.14 -36.35 -28.21
N SER A 130 -12.37 -37.41 -28.42
CA SER A 130 -12.92 -38.76 -28.53
C SER A 130 -13.42 -39.28 -27.16
N PRO A 131 -14.45 -40.14 -27.13
CA PRO A 131 -14.92 -40.78 -25.90
C PRO A 131 -13.81 -41.57 -25.17
N GLU A 132 -12.88 -42.16 -25.93
CA GLU A 132 -11.71 -42.87 -25.40
C GLU A 132 -10.78 -41.95 -24.61
N GLN A 133 -10.59 -40.71 -25.08
CA GLN A 133 -9.83 -39.70 -24.34
C GLN A 133 -10.56 -39.30 -23.06
N ILE A 134 -11.89 -39.23 -23.08
CA ILE A 134 -12.69 -38.92 -21.88
C ILE A 134 -12.55 -40.04 -20.85
N GLN A 135 -12.64 -41.30 -21.28
CA GLN A 135 -12.42 -42.45 -20.38
C GLN A 135 -11.00 -42.47 -19.79
N ALA A 136 -9.98 -42.09 -20.58
CA ALA A 136 -8.61 -41.95 -20.08
C ALA A 136 -8.48 -40.84 -19.02
N LEU A 137 -9.27 -39.77 -19.11
CA LEU A 137 -9.33 -38.71 -18.10
C LEU A 137 -10.00 -39.22 -16.82
N LEU A 138 -11.12 -39.96 -16.95
CA LEU A 138 -11.85 -40.51 -15.80
C LEU A 138 -10.99 -41.50 -14.99
N ALA A 139 -9.98 -42.14 -15.60
CA ALA A 139 -9.04 -43.01 -14.90
C ALA A 139 -8.18 -42.28 -13.84
N ASP A 140 -7.90 -40.98 -14.03
CA ASP A 140 -7.19 -40.12 -13.09
C ASP A 140 -8.07 -38.97 -12.59
N PRO A 141 -8.89 -39.21 -11.55
CA PRO A 141 -9.89 -38.24 -11.13
C PRO A 141 -9.31 -36.94 -10.57
N ALA A 142 -8.05 -36.96 -10.10
CA ALA A 142 -7.40 -35.77 -9.54
C ALA A 142 -6.93 -34.78 -10.60
N ASN A 143 -6.71 -35.22 -11.85
CA ASN A 143 -6.25 -34.40 -12.96
C ASN A 143 -7.24 -34.36 -14.13
N ALA A 144 -8.35 -35.10 -14.05
CA ALA A 144 -9.37 -35.20 -15.09
C ALA A 144 -9.87 -33.82 -15.55
N VAL A 145 -10.33 -32.97 -14.62
CA VAL A 145 -10.88 -31.64 -14.94
C VAL A 145 -9.81 -30.71 -15.53
N PRO A 146 -8.61 -30.53 -14.92
CA PRO A 146 -7.54 -29.74 -15.54
C PRO A 146 -7.12 -30.21 -16.93
N GLN A 147 -6.99 -31.53 -17.15
CA GLN A 147 -6.60 -32.08 -18.45
C GLN A 147 -7.73 -31.98 -19.49
N PHE A 148 -8.99 -32.09 -19.08
CA PHE A 148 -10.13 -31.87 -19.95
C PHE A 148 -10.17 -30.42 -20.46
N ILE A 149 -9.97 -29.44 -19.58
CA ILE A 149 -9.85 -28.02 -19.96
C ILE A 149 -8.68 -27.83 -20.95
N LYS A 150 -7.54 -28.50 -20.71
CA LYS A 150 -6.39 -28.46 -21.63
C LYS A 150 -6.74 -28.98 -23.03
N LEU A 151 -7.49 -30.09 -23.10
CA LEU A 151 -7.91 -30.70 -24.37
C LEU A 151 -8.96 -29.85 -25.09
N LYS A 152 -9.91 -29.26 -24.36
CA LYS A 152 -10.88 -28.31 -24.92
C LYS A 152 -10.18 -27.10 -25.54
N ARG A 153 -9.20 -26.50 -24.84
CA ARG A 153 -8.43 -25.35 -25.36
C ARG A 153 -7.55 -25.67 -26.56
N ARG A 154 -7.22 -26.95 -26.79
CA ARG A 154 -6.40 -27.42 -27.93
C ARG A 154 -7.23 -27.73 -29.18
N ALA A 155 -8.50 -27.34 -29.22
CA ALA A 155 -9.38 -27.55 -30.37
C ALA A 155 -8.74 -27.02 -31.68
N PRO A 156 -8.87 -27.77 -32.79
CA PRO A 156 -8.39 -27.32 -34.08
C PRO A 156 -9.12 -26.02 -34.47
N GLY A 157 -8.36 -25.01 -34.92
CA GLY A 157 -8.90 -23.71 -35.29
C GLY A 157 -8.99 -22.68 -34.15
N GLY A 158 -8.62 -23.05 -32.91
CA GLY A 158 -8.56 -22.07 -31.82
C GLY A 158 -9.92 -21.57 -31.35
N VAL A 159 -10.98 -22.35 -31.60
CA VAL A 159 -12.38 -21.96 -31.38
C VAL A 159 -12.71 -21.80 -29.88
N ASN A 160 -11.91 -22.40 -28.98
CA ASN A 160 -12.18 -22.49 -27.54
C ASN A 160 -11.19 -21.68 -26.67
N GLN A 161 -10.62 -20.57 -27.16
CA GLN A 161 -9.71 -19.70 -26.38
C GLN A 161 -10.42 -18.47 -25.80
N ASN A 162 -11.38 -18.73 -24.92
CA ASN A 162 -12.40 -17.76 -24.51
C ASN A 162 -12.01 -16.95 -23.27
N LEU A 163 -10.82 -17.23 -22.75
CA LEU A 163 -10.32 -16.72 -21.50
C LEU A 163 -8.87 -16.30 -21.67
N ARG A 164 -8.59 -15.06 -21.29
CA ARG A 164 -7.29 -14.44 -21.36
C ARG A 164 -6.77 -14.14 -19.97
N VAL A 165 -5.52 -14.52 -19.73
CA VAL A 165 -4.78 -14.19 -18.51
C VAL A 165 -3.74 -13.13 -18.86
N PRO A 166 -4.09 -11.82 -18.85
CA PRO A 166 -3.15 -10.76 -19.23
C PRO A 166 -1.95 -10.70 -18.28
N ASN A 167 -2.12 -11.14 -17.02
CA ASN A 167 -1.05 -11.22 -16.05
C ASN A 167 -1.33 -12.33 -15.03
N GLN A 168 -0.46 -13.35 -14.98
CA GLN A 168 -0.57 -14.51 -14.09
C GLN A 168 -0.60 -14.14 -12.59
N LYS A 169 -0.05 -12.97 -12.21
CA LYS A 169 -0.01 -12.49 -10.81
C LYS A 169 -1.20 -11.61 -10.44
N ARG A 170 -2.06 -11.22 -11.39
CA ARG A 170 -3.23 -10.40 -11.10
C ARG A 170 -4.44 -11.27 -10.77
N ALA A 171 -5.33 -10.75 -9.93
CA ALA A 171 -6.56 -11.42 -9.52
C ALA A 171 -7.72 -11.24 -10.53
N ILE A 172 -7.40 -10.89 -11.79
CA ILE A 172 -8.38 -10.58 -12.83
C ILE A 172 -8.10 -11.40 -14.08
N TYR A 173 -9.15 -12.07 -14.56
CA TYR A 173 -9.18 -12.75 -15.84
C TYR A 173 -10.04 -11.95 -16.81
N GLN A 174 -9.63 -11.94 -18.07
CA GLN A 174 -10.38 -11.28 -19.13
C GLN A 174 -11.15 -12.32 -19.91
N VAL A 175 -12.44 -12.05 -20.08
CA VAL A 175 -13.33 -13.03 -20.63
C VAL A 175 -14.22 -12.42 -21.70
N VAL A 176 -14.42 -13.16 -22.78
CA VAL A 176 -15.17 -12.67 -23.94
C VAL A 176 -16.67 -12.67 -23.65
N VAL A 177 -17.30 -11.53 -23.87
CA VAL A 177 -18.76 -11.36 -23.89
C VAL A 177 -19.16 -11.02 -25.33
N SER A 178 -20.20 -11.67 -25.85
CA SER A 178 -20.80 -11.28 -27.13
C SER A 178 -21.40 -9.87 -26.98
N GLY A 179 -20.82 -8.89 -27.66
CA GLY A 179 -21.43 -7.58 -27.84
C GLY A 179 -22.50 -7.59 -28.94
N ASP A 180 -23.29 -6.53 -29.06
CA ASP A 180 -24.20 -6.33 -30.19
C ASP A 180 -23.37 -6.07 -31.47
N GLY A 181 -23.21 -7.10 -32.30
CA GLY A 181 -22.41 -7.08 -33.53
C GLY A 181 -21.17 -7.98 -33.45
N ASP A 182 -20.52 -8.24 -34.59
CA ASP A 182 -19.33 -9.13 -34.70
C ASP A 182 -18.09 -8.63 -33.90
N GLU A 183 -18.21 -7.57 -33.10
CA GLU A 183 -17.17 -7.02 -32.24
C GLU A 183 -17.16 -7.72 -30.87
N LYS A 184 -16.04 -8.35 -30.52
CA LYS A 184 -15.87 -9.03 -29.24
C LYS A 184 -15.49 -8.04 -28.14
N GLU A 185 -16.30 -8.01 -27.09
CA GLU A 185 -15.99 -7.27 -25.87
C GLU A 185 -15.28 -8.18 -24.86
N TRP A 186 -14.31 -7.61 -24.15
CA TRP A 186 -13.58 -8.30 -23.09
C TRP A 186 -14.01 -7.73 -21.74
N GLU A 187 -14.67 -8.56 -20.94
CA GLU A 187 -15.05 -8.22 -19.58
C GLU A 187 -13.97 -8.69 -18.58
N ASN A 188 -13.65 -7.84 -17.61
CA ASN A 188 -12.76 -8.23 -16.52
C ASN A 188 -13.59 -8.92 -15.43
N LYS A 189 -13.35 -10.21 -15.20
CA LYS A 189 -13.95 -10.98 -14.12
C LYS A 189 -12.91 -11.37 -13.08
N ALA A 190 -13.37 -11.63 -11.85
CA ALA A 190 -12.48 -12.05 -10.78
C ALA A 190 -11.92 -13.45 -11.10
N LYS A 191 -10.62 -13.65 -10.81
CA LYS A 191 -9.94 -14.93 -11.04
C LYS A 191 -10.62 -16.09 -10.31
N GLY A 192 -11.13 -15.87 -9.10
CA GLY A 192 -11.81 -16.90 -8.30
C GLY A 192 -13.04 -17.44 -9.00
N ASP A 193 -13.97 -16.53 -9.30
CA ASP A 193 -15.26 -16.83 -9.92
C ASP A 193 -15.09 -17.60 -11.24
N ILE A 194 -14.13 -17.19 -12.07
CA ILE A 194 -13.87 -17.87 -13.35
C ILE A 194 -13.29 -19.27 -13.17
N LEU A 195 -12.41 -19.48 -12.18
CA LEU A 195 -11.84 -20.80 -11.93
C LEU A 195 -12.89 -21.75 -11.34
N GLU A 196 -13.77 -21.25 -10.49
CA GLU A 196 -14.92 -21.98 -9.94
C GLU A 196 -15.92 -22.35 -11.04
N GLU A 197 -16.32 -21.40 -11.88
CA GLU A 197 -17.22 -21.65 -13.01
C GLU A 197 -16.61 -22.66 -14.01
N LEU A 198 -15.31 -22.54 -14.33
CA LEU A 198 -14.60 -23.53 -15.14
C LEU A 198 -14.61 -24.91 -14.50
N TYR A 199 -14.43 -24.98 -13.18
CA TYR A 199 -14.46 -26.26 -12.48
C TYR A 199 -15.85 -26.89 -12.56
N ASP A 200 -16.90 -26.13 -12.24
CA ASP A 200 -18.27 -26.63 -12.15
C ASP A 200 -18.81 -27.09 -13.50
N VAL A 201 -18.62 -26.32 -14.56
CA VAL A 201 -19.07 -26.69 -15.91
C VAL A 201 -18.35 -27.94 -16.41
N ASN A 202 -17.02 -27.99 -16.28
CA ASN A 202 -16.24 -29.10 -16.81
C ASN A 202 -16.34 -30.37 -15.96
N SER A 203 -16.51 -30.25 -14.65
CA SER A 203 -16.83 -31.40 -13.79
C SER A 203 -18.21 -31.95 -14.14
N GLY A 204 -19.23 -31.10 -14.33
CA GLY A 204 -20.56 -31.53 -14.76
C GLY A 204 -20.56 -32.29 -16.10
N HIS A 205 -19.75 -31.86 -17.08
CA HIS A 205 -19.57 -32.60 -18.33
C HIS A 205 -18.93 -33.98 -18.13
N LEU A 206 -17.91 -34.09 -17.29
CA LEU A 206 -17.25 -35.36 -17.00
C LEU A 206 -18.12 -36.29 -16.13
N GLU A 207 -18.94 -35.72 -15.23
CA GLU A 207 -19.93 -36.45 -14.43
C GLU A 207 -21.01 -37.06 -15.33
N ALA A 208 -21.48 -36.33 -16.35
CA ALA A 208 -22.47 -36.85 -17.30
C ALA A 208 -21.95 -38.02 -18.15
N GLU A 209 -20.64 -38.08 -18.42
CA GLU A 209 -19.99 -39.17 -19.17
C GLU A 209 -19.51 -40.30 -18.23
N ALA A 210 -19.45 -40.06 -16.92
CA ALA A 210 -19.00 -41.04 -15.95
C ALA A 210 -20.10 -42.07 -15.66
N ASP A 211 -19.93 -43.28 -16.18
CA ASP A 211 -20.83 -44.40 -15.89
C ASP A 211 -20.64 -44.90 -14.44
N GLU A 212 -21.69 -44.75 -13.62
CA GLU A 212 -21.77 -45.22 -12.23
C GLU A 212 -21.54 -46.73 -12.09
N GLU A 213 -21.88 -47.53 -13.12
CA GLU A 213 -21.71 -48.98 -13.11
C GLU A 213 -20.23 -49.39 -13.27
N THR A 214 -19.39 -48.48 -13.76
CA THR A 214 -17.96 -48.73 -13.93
C THR A 214 -17.17 -48.34 -12.68
N ARG A 215 -16.18 -49.17 -12.33
CA ARG A 215 -15.23 -48.87 -11.24
C ARG A 215 -14.50 -47.53 -11.43
N ILE A 216 -14.32 -47.11 -12.68
CA ILE A 216 -13.66 -45.85 -13.03
C ILE A 216 -14.59 -44.66 -12.79
N GLY A 217 -15.84 -44.74 -13.26
CA GLY A 217 -16.85 -43.69 -13.05
C GLY A 217 -17.19 -43.51 -11.57
N SER A 218 -17.44 -44.58 -10.82
CA SER A 218 -17.68 -44.50 -9.38
C SER A 218 -16.50 -43.86 -8.62
N LYS A 219 -15.25 -44.21 -8.96
CA LYS A 219 -14.06 -43.59 -8.34
C LYS A 219 -13.94 -42.10 -8.65
N PHE A 220 -14.36 -41.68 -9.85
CA PHE A 220 -14.40 -40.27 -10.24
C PHE A 220 -15.47 -39.51 -9.47
N LEU A 221 -16.70 -40.03 -9.41
CA LEU A 221 -17.81 -39.43 -8.67
C LEU A 221 -17.49 -39.30 -7.17
N ASP A 222 -16.93 -40.35 -6.55
CA ASP A 222 -16.46 -40.31 -5.16
C ASP A 222 -15.36 -39.25 -4.93
N HIS A 223 -14.52 -39.01 -5.94
CA HIS A 223 -13.51 -37.95 -5.85
C HIS A 223 -14.15 -36.57 -5.95
N GLN A 224 -15.09 -36.37 -6.88
CA GLN A 224 -15.80 -35.12 -7.07
C GLN A 224 -16.60 -34.75 -5.82
N GLU A 225 -17.33 -35.70 -5.23
CA GLU A 225 -18.06 -35.48 -3.98
C GLU A 225 -17.12 -35.04 -2.86
N ARG A 226 -15.98 -35.73 -2.67
CA ARG A 226 -14.98 -35.35 -1.66
C ARG A 226 -14.38 -33.96 -1.89
N VAL A 227 -14.23 -33.54 -3.14
CA VAL A 227 -13.73 -32.20 -3.48
C VAL A 227 -14.80 -31.13 -3.21
N LYS A 228 -16.05 -31.37 -3.62
CA LYS A 228 -17.20 -30.48 -3.35
C LYS A 228 -17.46 -30.35 -1.85
N SER A 229 -17.46 -31.44 -1.10
CA SER A 229 -17.59 -31.41 0.37
C SER A 229 -16.41 -30.70 1.05
N SER A 230 -15.24 -30.65 0.42
CA SER A 230 -14.10 -29.91 0.97
C SER A 230 -14.32 -28.41 0.97
N ALA A 231 -15.10 -27.85 0.03
CA ALA A 231 -15.30 -26.40 -0.12
C ALA A 231 -15.92 -25.75 1.12
N GLY A 232 -16.83 -26.46 1.80
CA GLY A 232 -17.45 -26.02 3.07
C GLY A 232 -17.08 -26.87 4.29
N GLY A 233 -16.18 -27.84 4.14
CA GLY A 233 -15.84 -28.82 5.18
C GLY A 233 -14.76 -28.36 6.16
N GLU A 234 -14.46 -29.22 7.14
CA GLU A 234 -13.48 -28.95 8.22
C GLU A 234 -12.05 -28.70 7.73
N ASP A 235 -11.69 -29.14 6.52
CA ASP A 235 -10.38 -28.90 5.90
C ASP A 235 -10.28 -27.52 5.22
N GLY A 236 -11.28 -26.65 5.40
CA GLY A 236 -11.24 -25.24 4.97
C GLY A 236 -11.04 -25.05 3.47
N GLY A 237 -11.61 -25.93 2.64
CA GLY A 237 -11.51 -25.81 1.19
C GLY A 237 -10.18 -26.26 0.58
N ARG A 238 -9.26 -26.89 1.34
CA ARG A 238 -7.90 -27.20 0.84
C ARG A 238 -7.90 -28.00 -0.47
N LYS A 239 -8.69 -29.07 -0.57
CA LYS A 239 -8.73 -29.92 -1.78
C LYS A 239 -9.37 -29.19 -2.96
N TYR A 240 -10.43 -28.42 -2.69
CA TYR A 240 -11.10 -27.60 -3.69
C TYR A 240 -10.13 -26.54 -4.25
N LYS A 241 -9.43 -25.83 -3.36
CA LYS A 241 -8.41 -24.85 -3.74
C LYS A 241 -7.26 -25.45 -4.53
N GLU A 242 -6.80 -26.64 -4.15
CA GLU A 242 -5.76 -27.36 -4.90
C GLU A 242 -6.20 -27.67 -6.34
N GLN A 243 -7.48 -28.01 -6.54
CA GLN A 243 -8.03 -28.20 -7.88
C GLN A 243 -8.09 -26.89 -8.68
N LEU A 244 -8.54 -25.80 -8.07
CA LEU A 244 -8.53 -24.48 -8.71
C LEU A 244 -7.10 -24.03 -9.10
N ASP A 245 -6.10 -24.30 -8.25
CA ASP A 245 -4.70 -24.00 -8.55
C ASP A 245 -4.15 -24.84 -9.72
N LYS A 246 -4.58 -26.10 -9.86
CA LYS A 246 -4.22 -26.94 -11.03
C LYS A 246 -4.84 -26.40 -12.31
N ILE A 247 -6.12 -26.00 -12.26
CA ILE A 247 -6.79 -25.36 -13.41
C ILE A 247 -6.08 -24.06 -13.77
N HIS A 248 -5.75 -23.23 -12.78
CA HIS A 248 -5.00 -22.01 -12.99
C HIS A 248 -3.67 -22.26 -13.72
N CYS A 249 -2.94 -23.32 -13.35
CA CYS A 249 -1.71 -23.70 -14.05
C CYS A 249 -1.97 -24.04 -15.52
N VAL A 250 -3.01 -24.81 -15.82
CA VAL A 250 -3.37 -25.17 -17.20
C VAL A 250 -3.82 -23.97 -18.02
N VAL A 251 -4.57 -23.06 -17.40
CA VAL A 251 -5.12 -21.86 -18.07
C VAL A 251 -4.03 -20.81 -18.33
N SER A 252 -2.99 -20.78 -17.49
CA SER A 252 -1.87 -19.84 -17.59
C SER A 252 -0.74 -20.29 -18.54
N LEU A 253 -0.79 -21.54 -19.03
CA LEU A 253 0.07 -22.10 -20.08
C LEU A 253 -0.49 -21.78 -21.47
#